data_AF-A0A497RIA0-F1
#
_entry.id   AF-A0A497RIA0-F1
#
_cell.length_a   1.000
_cell.length_b   1.000
_cell.length_c   1.000
_cell.angle_alpha   90.00
_cell.angle_beta   90.00
_cell.angle_gamma   90.00
#
_symmetry.space_group_name_H-M   'P 1'
#
loop_
_entity.id
_entity.type
_entity.pdbx_description
1 polymer ?
#
loop_
_entity_poly.entity_id
_entity_poly.type
_entity_poly.pdbx_seq_one_letter_code
_entity_poly.pdbx_strand_id
1 'polypeptide(L)'
;EQVCPVLVPKEFEYGLIGRKAAYIPFEMATPKKALIDLENCIMCGRCERACPKDAINFLQEPKEIEIETYAIILATGFQLFSPERKAEYSYSGTLKVIDIDGNPNIIHAMQMERLLAPSRPYNAFLRPGDGKVPERVAWVLCTGSRDKSLGNPMCSRVCCMYSIKQALLYSSAVPFGEATIYYMDIRAFGKGFEEFFNMVRELGVNFVRGKVARIESRNGNPVVIVEDTETGDIMEEEYDMVVLSVGLLSNPECAKILGVDVDDYGFVKQTEENSNPALTNVEGIFVAGTATCPKDIPDTIAEASAAAAQCMAYIKEVKG
;
A
#
# COMPACT_ATOMS: atom_id res chain seq x y z
N GLU A 1 -17.61 -18.34 7.88
CA GLU A 1 -18.00 -17.14 7.10
C GLU A 1 -19.44 -17.20 6.60
N GLN A 2 -19.83 -18.20 5.81
CA GLN A 2 -21.10 -18.23 5.05
C GLN A 2 -22.38 -17.94 5.86
N VAL A 3 -22.48 -18.42 7.10
CA VAL A 3 -23.67 -18.23 7.96
C VAL A 3 -23.72 -16.88 8.69
N CYS A 4 -22.63 -16.09 8.65
CA CYS A 4 -22.55 -14.80 9.33
C CYS A 4 -23.41 -13.76 8.58
N PRO A 5 -24.37 -13.10 9.26
CA PRO A 5 -25.24 -12.11 8.62
C PRO A 5 -24.57 -10.74 8.46
N VAL A 6 -23.54 -10.44 9.25
CA VAL A 6 -22.84 -9.15 9.24
C VAL A 6 -21.94 -9.04 8.01
N LEU A 7 -21.96 -7.89 7.36
CA LEU A 7 -21.06 -7.54 6.26
C LEU A 7 -20.33 -6.24 6.61
N VAL A 8 -19.00 -6.26 6.58
CA VAL A 8 -18.12 -5.11 6.82
C VAL A 8 -17.13 -4.97 5.66
N PRO A 9 -16.56 -3.79 5.39
CA PRO A 9 -15.52 -3.65 4.37
C PRO A 9 -14.34 -4.61 4.63
N LYS A 10 -13.83 -5.27 3.60
CA LYS A 10 -12.67 -6.16 3.71
C LYS A 10 -11.39 -5.34 3.59
N GLU A 11 -10.60 -5.29 4.66
CA GLU A 11 -9.37 -4.49 4.78
C GLU A 11 -8.30 -4.97 3.80
N PHE A 12 -8.14 -6.29 3.65
CA PHE A 12 -7.21 -6.88 2.70
C PHE A 12 -7.51 -6.51 1.24
N GLU A 13 -8.77 -6.19 0.94
CA GLU A 13 -9.21 -5.73 -0.39
C GLU A 13 -9.37 -4.21 -0.46
N TYR A 14 -8.89 -3.47 0.55
CA TYR A 14 -9.01 -2.01 0.63
C TYR A 14 -10.44 -1.49 0.39
N GLY A 15 -11.43 -2.21 0.93
CA GLY A 15 -12.84 -1.83 0.85
C GLY A 15 -13.53 -2.10 -0.50
N LEU A 16 -12.84 -2.70 -1.49
CA LEU A 16 -13.44 -3.06 -2.79
C LEU A 16 -14.61 -4.03 -2.64
N ILE A 17 -14.54 -4.95 -1.69
CA ILE A 17 -15.62 -5.87 -1.33
C ILE A 17 -15.80 -5.94 0.19
N GLY A 18 -16.93 -6.50 0.62
CA GLY A 18 -17.17 -6.81 2.02
C GLY A 18 -16.63 -8.17 2.44
N ARG A 19 -16.27 -8.31 3.71
CA ARG A 19 -16.07 -9.58 4.42
C ARG A 19 -17.13 -9.76 5.50
N LYS A 20 -17.20 -10.98 6.02
CA LYS A 20 -18.01 -11.30 7.19
C LYS A 20 -17.28 -10.93 8.48
N ALA A 21 -18.02 -10.79 9.58
CA ALA A 21 -17.40 -10.60 10.91
C ALA A 21 -16.60 -11.85 11.36
N ALA A 22 -17.05 -13.05 10.98
CA ALA A 22 -16.25 -14.28 11.11
C ALA A 22 -15.59 -14.60 9.76
N TYR A 23 -14.26 -14.49 9.67
CA TYR A 23 -13.51 -14.49 8.40
C TYR A 23 -12.11 -15.11 8.52
N ILE A 24 -11.51 -15.48 7.39
CA ILE A 24 -10.08 -15.72 7.22
C ILE A 24 -9.49 -14.49 6.51
N PRO A 25 -8.36 -13.91 6.97
CA PRO A 25 -7.83 -12.67 6.40
C PRO A 25 -7.68 -12.68 4.87
N PHE A 26 -7.08 -13.75 4.34
CA PHE A 26 -6.95 -14.01 2.90
C PHE A 26 -6.70 -15.51 2.65
N GLU A 27 -6.82 -15.95 1.40
CA GLU A 27 -6.86 -17.36 1.01
C GLU A 27 -5.59 -18.16 1.41
N MET A 28 -4.44 -17.49 1.35
CA MET A 28 -3.11 -18.03 1.66
C MET A 28 -2.59 -17.60 3.05
N ALA A 29 -3.48 -17.14 3.94
CA ALA A 29 -3.09 -16.71 5.28
C ALA A 29 -2.32 -17.79 6.03
N THR A 30 -1.22 -17.40 6.67
CA THR A 30 -0.37 -18.30 7.47
C THR A 30 -0.18 -17.68 8.87
N PRO A 31 -0.70 -18.31 9.94
CA PRO A 31 -1.47 -19.55 9.95
C PRO A 31 -2.88 -19.36 9.34
N LYS A 32 -3.41 -20.39 8.68
CA LYS A 32 -4.76 -20.37 8.07
C LYS A 32 -5.85 -20.58 9.12
N LYS A 33 -6.01 -19.59 10.00
CA LYS A 33 -7.01 -19.57 11.09
C LYS A 33 -8.08 -18.54 10.80
N ALA A 34 -9.32 -18.87 11.20
CA ALA A 34 -10.42 -17.92 11.18
C ALA A 34 -10.33 -17.00 12.40
N LEU A 35 -10.78 -15.76 12.22
CA LEU A 35 -10.88 -14.73 13.23
C LEU A 35 -12.34 -14.28 13.35
N ILE A 36 -12.70 -13.74 14.51
CA ILE A 36 -13.98 -13.06 14.74
C ILE A 36 -13.66 -11.62 15.09
N ASP A 37 -14.12 -10.71 14.24
CA ASP A 37 -14.14 -9.28 14.48
C ASP A 37 -15.25 -8.96 15.47
N LEU A 38 -14.88 -8.81 16.74
CA LEU A 38 -15.82 -8.56 17.83
C LEU A 38 -16.40 -7.14 17.80
N GLU A 39 -15.70 -6.17 17.21
CA GLU A 39 -16.20 -4.79 17.10
C GLU A 39 -17.46 -4.72 16.23
N ASN A 40 -17.53 -5.57 15.19
CA ASN A 40 -18.67 -5.64 14.29
C ASN A 40 -19.59 -6.86 14.55
N CYS A 41 -19.23 -7.75 15.47
CA CYS A 41 -20.00 -8.96 15.74
C CYS A 41 -21.30 -8.64 16.50
N ILE A 42 -22.45 -9.10 15.97
CA ILE A 42 -23.75 -8.99 16.64
C ILE A 42 -24.07 -10.14 17.61
N MET A 43 -23.09 -11.01 17.91
CA MET A 43 -23.21 -12.13 18.86
C MET A 43 -24.41 -13.08 18.61
N CYS A 44 -24.76 -13.31 17.35
CA CYS A 44 -25.93 -14.14 16.99
C CYS A 44 -25.75 -15.67 17.12
N GLY A 45 -24.54 -16.15 17.46
CA GLY A 45 -24.23 -17.59 17.62
C GLY A 45 -24.42 -18.46 16.38
N ARG A 46 -24.58 -17.89 15.18
CA ARG A 46 -24.77 -18.68 13.94
C ARG A 46 -23.49 -19.39 13.52
N CYS A 47 -22.35 -18.71 13.61
CA CYS A 47 -21.05 -19.27 13.26
C CYS A 47 -20.65 -20.41 14.19
N GLU A 48 -20.91 -20.29 15.49
CA GLU A 48 -20.67 -21.33 16.49
C GLU A 48 -21.46 -22.60 16.18
N ARG A 49 -22.79 -22.49 16.03
CA ARG A 49 -23.66 -23.64 15.67
C ARG A 49 -23.30 -24.32 14.35
N ALA A 50 -22.69 -23.60 13.42
CA ALA A 50 -22.29 -24.14 12.12
C ALA A 50 -20.84 -24.66 12.10
N CYS A 51 -20.06 -24.46 13.16
CA CYS A 51 -18.65 -24.82 13.20
C CYS A 51 -18.51 -26.34 13.42
N PRO A 52 -17.97 -27.11 12.47
CA PRO A 52 -17.87 -28.57 12.61
C PRO A 52 -16.80 -29.01 13.63
N LYS A 53 -15.98 -28.08 14.12
CA LYS A 53 -14.87 -28.34 15.05
C LYS A 53 -15.09 -27.74 16.43
N ASP A 54 -16.25 -27.11 16.67
CA ASP A 54 -16.56 -26.41 17.92
C ASP A 54 -15.44 -25.47 18.39
N ALA A 55 -14.76 -24.83 17.42
CA ALA A 55 -13.52 -24.09 17.66
C ALA A 55 -13.75 -22.61 18.06
N ILE A 56 -15.00 -22.16 18.07
CA ILE A 56 -15.35 -20.77 18.32
C ILE A 56 -15.54 -20.58 19.82
N ASN A 57 -14.77 -19.67 20.41
CA ASN A 57 -14.90 -19.27 21.80
C ASN A 57 -15.05 -17.75 21.88
N PHE A 58 -16.26 -17.27 22.13
CA PHE A 58 -16.54 -15.84 22.29
C PHE A 58 -16.02 -15.24 23.60
N LEU A 59 -15.68 -16.09 24.57
CA LEU A 59 -15.10 -15.70 25.86
C LEU A 59 -13.57 -15.79 25.83
N GLN A 60 -12.96 -15.94 24.66
CA GLN A 60 -11.51 -15.93 24.54
C GLN A 60 -10.97 -14.54 24.90
N GLU A 61 -10.22 -14.46 25.99
CA GLU A 61 -9.55 -13.23 26.41
C GLU A 61 -8.14 -13.11 25.84
N PRO A 62 -7.62 -11.89 25.62
CA PRO A 62 -6.21 -11.66 25.33
C PRO A 62 -5.33 -12.29 26.40
N LYS A 63 -4.24 -12.94 25.98
CA LYS A 63 -3.25 -13.50 26.89
C LYS A 63 -1.97 -12.70 26.78
N GLU A 64 -1.51 -12.18 27.90
CA GLU A 64 -0.17 -11.63 28.00
C GLU A 64 0.83 -12.79 28.04
N ILE A 65 1.87 -12.69 27.21
CA ILE A 65 2.94 -13.68 27.14
C ILE A 65 4.24 -12.93 27.39
N GLU A 66 4.94 -13.29 28.45
CA GLU A 66 6.26 -12.77 28.74
C GLU A 66 7.31 -13.56 27.94
N ILE A 67 8.16 -12.83 27.21
CA ILE A 67 9.25 -13.41 26.42
C ILE A 67 10.54 -12.75 26.86
N GLU A 68 11.42 -13.52 27.48
CA GLU A 68 12.79 -13.10 27.76
C GLU A 68 13.64 -13.28 26.48
N THR A 69 14.22 -12.19 25.99
CA THR A 69 15.09 -12.20 24.81
C THR A 69 16.31 -11.31 25.04
N TYR A 70 17.41 -11.65 24.37
CA TYR A 70 18.64 -10.86 24.39
C TYR A 70 18.60 -9.71 23.39
N ALA A 71 17.83 -9.85 22.31
CA ALA A 71 17.80 -8.87 21.23
C ALA A 71 16.41 -8.79 20.57
N ILE A 72 16.15 -7.64 19.95
CA ILE A 72 14.91 -7.33 19.23
C ILE A 72 15.27 -6.81 17.83
N ILE A 73 14.54 -7.24 16.79
CA ILE A 73 14.65 -6.67 15.45
C ILE A 73 13.32 -5.98 15.11
N LEU A 74 13.38 -4.67 14.88
CA LEU A 74 12.26 -3.85 14.42
C LEU A 74 12.11 -3.97 12.90
N ALA A 75 11.11 -4.71 12.47
CA ALA A 75 10.72 -4.85 11.06
C ALA A 75 9.22 -4.50 10.86
N THR A 76 8.78 -3.41 11.49
CA THR A 76 7.36 -3.00 11.61
C THR A 76 6.80 -2.32 10.37
N GLY A 77 7.62 -2.18 9.34
CA GLY A 77 7.21 -1.71 8.02
C GLY A 77 6.89 -0.21 7.96
N PHE A 78 5.90 0.12 7.14
CA PHE A 78 5.49 1.49 6.84
C PHE A 78 3.96 1.66 6.99
N GLN A 79 3.51 2.90 6.96
CA GLN A 79 2.11 3.27 6.78
C GLN A 79 1.89 3.83 5.36
N LEU A 80 0.72 3.60 4.78
CA LEU A 80 0.38 4.19 3.48
C LEU A 80 -0.06 5.64 3.67
N PHE A 81 0.32 6.52 2.74
CA PHE A 81 -0.28 7.84 2.67
C PHE A 81 -1.78 7.72 2.35
N SER A 82 -2.61 8.36 3.17
CA SER A 82 -4.07 8.47 2.96
C SER A 82 -4.33 9.49 1.84
N PRO A 83 -4.84 9.07 0.67
CA PRO A 83 -5.08 9.97 -0.45
C PRO A 83 -6.12 11.06 -0.16
N GLU A 84 -7.02 10.85 0.81
CA GLU A 84 -8.01 11.84 1.27
C GLU A 84 -7.35 13.14 1.74
N ARG A 85 -6.10 13.07 2.22
CA ARG A 85 -5.32 14.24 2.64
C ARG A 85 -4.95 15.16 1.47
N LYS A 86 -5.05 14.68 0.22
CA LYS A 86 -4.81 15.45 -0.99
C LYS A 86 -6.13 15.76 -1.67
N ALA A 87 -6.86 16.72 -1.11
CA ALA A 87 -8.22 17.06 -1.50
C ALA A 87 -8.35 17.41 -2.99
N GLU A 88 -7.30 17.96 -3.61
CA GLU A 88 -7.31 18.30 -5.03
C GLU A 88 -7.46 17.10 -5.96
N TYR A 89 -7.24 15.87 -5.45
CA TYR A 89 -7.36 14.63 -6.23
C TYR A 89 -8.72 13.94 -6.07
N SER A 90 -9.66 14.55 -5.34
CA SER A 90 -11.08 14.11 -5.26
C SER A 90 -11.27 12.63 -4.91
N TYR A 91 -10.36 12.06 -4.11
CA TYR A 91 -10.48 10.71 -3.59
C TYR A 91 -11.47 10.67 -2.44
N SER A 92 -12.54 9.89 -2.58
CA SER A 92 -13.68 9.90 -1.65
C SER A 92 -13.50 9.01 -0.41
N GLY A 93 -12.47 8.15 -0.37
CA GLY A 93 -12.30 7.09 0.65
C GLY A 93 -13.42 6.03 0.66
N THR A 94 -14.53 6.27 -0.06
CA THR A 94 -15.73 5.44 -0.12
C THR A 94 -16.10 5.17 -1.56
N LEU A 95 -16.21 3.88 -1.92
CA LEU A 95 -16.54 3.45 -3.27
C LEU A 95 -18.05 3.51 -3.58
N LYS A 96 -18.84 4.21 -2.74
CA LYS A 96 -20.31 4.11 -2.72
C LYS A 96 -21.03 5.31 -3.32
N VAL A 97 -20.38 6.45 -3.47
CA VAL A 97 -21.05 7.69 -3.85
C VAL A 97 -20.20 8.42 -4.88
N ILE A 98 -20.84 8.80 -5.99
CA ILE A 98 -20.37 9.87 -6.86
C ILE A 98 -20.94 11.14 -6.25
N ASP A 99 -20.09 11.96 -5.63
CA ASP A 99 -20.48 13.25 -5.09
C ASP A 99 -19.60 14.35 -5.71
N ILE A 100 -19.94 15.62 -5.44
CA ILE A 100 -19.19 16.76 -5.96
C ILE A 100 -17.70 16.72 -5.60
N ASP A 101 -17.36 16.11 -4.45
CA ASP A 101 -16.01 16.01 -3.90
C ASP A 101 -15.38 14.60 -4.02
N GLY A 102 -16.06 13.65 -4.69
CA GLY A 102 -15.67 12.24 -4.60
C GLY A 102 -16.07 11.38 -5.80
N ASN A 103 -15.09 10.63 -6.34
CA ASN A 103 -15.32 9.71 -7.46
C ASN A 103 -14.88 8.27 -7.11
N PRO A 104 -15.78 7.27 -7.18
CA PRO A 104 -15.45 5.87 -6.89
C PRO A 104 -14.52 5.23 -7.94
N ASN A 105 -14.33 5.87 -9.10
CA ASN A 105 -13.37 5.47 -10.12
C ASN A 105 -11.98 6.09 -9.90
N ILE A 106 -11.78 6.86 -8.83
CA ILE A 106 -10.44 7.25 -8.35
C ILE A 106 -10.06 6.26 -7.24
N ILE A 107 -9.09 5.40 -7.52
CA ILE A 107 -8.59 4.38 -6.59
C ILE A 107 -7.14 4.67 -6.23
N HIS A 108 -6.62 4.09 -5.15
CA HIS A 108 -5.19 4.15 -4.85
C HIS A 108 -4.45 2.89 -5.30
N ALA A 109 -3.12 2.97 -5.38
CA ALA A 109 -2.27 1.91 -5.93
C ALA A 109 -2.48 0.52 -5.32
N MET A 110 -2.85 0.41 -4.03
CA MET A 110 -3.09 -0.89 -3.43
C MET A 110 -4.43 -1.50 -3.84
N GLN A 111 -5.48 -0.69 -4.04
CA GLN A 111 -6.72 -1.17 -4.67
C GLN A 111 -6.43 -1.69 -6.09
N MET A 112 -5.56 -1.01 -6.84
CA MET A 112 -5.14 -1.47 -8.15
C MET A 112 -4.39 -2.81 -8.10
N GLU A 113 -3.50 -3.02 -7.12
CA GLU A 113 -2.88 -4.34 -6.90
C GLU A 113 -3.93 -5.44 -6.67
N ARG A 114 -4.99 -5.14 -5.90
CA ARG A 114 -6.07 -6.10 -5.66
C ARG A 114 -6.88 -6.40 -6.91
N LEU A 115 -7.15 -5.41 -7.76
CA LEU A 115 -7.84 -5.61 -9.04
C LEU A 115 -6.99 -6.39 -10.06
N LEU A 116 -5.67 -6.22 -10.05
CA LEU A 116 -4.76 -6.93 -10.94
C LEU A 116 -4.44 -8.36 -10.47
N ALA A 117 -4.55 -8.64 -9.17
CA ALA A 117 -4.25 -9.94 -8.59
C ALA A 117 -5.03 -11.09 -9.27
N PRO A 118 -4.48 -12.32 -9.30
CA PRO A 118 -5.24 -13.50 -9.73
C PRO A 118 -6.47 -13.76 -8.85
N SER A 119 -6.36 -13.48 -7.54
CA SER A 119 -7.45 -13.57 -6.55
C SER A 119 -8.27 -12.28 -6.45
N ARG A 120 -8.40 -11.53 -7.56
CA ARG A 120 -9.09 -10.23 -7.59
C ARG A 120 -10.53 -10.32 -7.10
N PRO A 121 -11.03 -9.28 -6.41
CA PRO A 121 -12.32 -9.34 -5.72
C PRO A 121 -13.54 -9.49 -6.65
N TYR A 122 -13.45 -8.99 -7.88
CA TYR A 122 -14.57 -8.99 -8.83
C TYR A 122 -14.54 -10.15 -9.84
N ASN A 123 -13.55 -11.06 -9.74
CA ASN A 123 -13.27 -12.11 -10.75
C ASN A 123 -13.07 -11.60 -12.19
N ALA A 124 -13.00 -10.28 -12.38
CA ALA A 124 -12.74 -9.58 -13.63
C ALA A 124 -12.09 -8.21 -13.30
N PHE A 125 -11.46 -7.57 -14.30
CA PHE A 125 -10.89 -6.25 -14.12
C PHE A 125 -11.97 -5.18 -14.37
N LEU A 126 -12.64 -4.75 -13.30
CA LEU A 126 -13.78 -3.83 -13.36
C LEU A 126 -13.55 -2.60 -12.49
N ARG A 127 -14.03 -1.44 -12.94
CA ARG A 127 -13.98 -0.20 -12.16
C ARG A 127 -15.04 -0.21 -11.04
N PRO A 128 -14.74 0.33 -9.85
CA PRO A 128 -15.64 0.22 -8.70
C PRO A 128 -16.99 0.95 -8.87
N GLY A 129 -17.03 2.06 -9.62
CA GLY A 129 -18.21 2.92 -9.67
C GLY A 129 -19.44 2.27 -10.33
N ASP A 130 -19.26 1.55 -11.43
CA ASP A 130 -20.37 0.94 -12.18
C ASP A 130 -20.10 -0.48 -12.69
N GLY A 131 -18.94 -1.06 -12.36
CA GLY A 131 -18.58 -2.42 -12.76
C GLY A 131 -18.25 -2.59 -14.25
N LYS A 132 -17.99 -1.51 -15.00
CA LYS A 132 -17.50 -1.62 -16.38
C LYS A 132 -16.01 -1.91 -16.43
N VAL A 133 -15.53 -2.45 -17.55
CA VAL A 133 -14.10 -2.53 -17.85
C VAL A 133 -13.63 -1.12 -18.22
N PRO A 134 -12.66 -0.52 -17.50
CA PRO A 134 -12.12 0.78 -17.88
C PRO A 134 -11.18 0.61 -19.08
N GLU A 135 -11.38 1.39 -20.14
CA GLU A 135 -10.56 1.36 -21.36
C GLU A 135 -9.43 2.39 -21.29
N ARG A 136 -9.66 3.55 -20.63
CA ARG A 136 -8.63 4.56 -20.39
C ARG A 136 -8.33 4.69 -18.91
N VAL A 137 -7.09 4.40 -18.50
CA VAL A 137 -6.64 4.46 -17.10
C VAL A 137 -5.42 5.35 -16.95
N ALA A 138 -5.46 6.28 -15.98
CA ALA A 138 -4.32 7.11 -15.62
C ALA A 138 -3.72 6.73 -14.27
N TRP A 139 -2.39 6.81 -14.15
CA TRP A 139 -1.67 6.75 -12.87
C TRP A 139 -1.10 8.13 -12.54
N VAL A 140 -1.33 8.60 -11.32
CA VAL A 140 -0.83 9.87 -10.82
C VAL A 140 0.29 9.62 -9.82
N LEU A 141 1.54 9.84 -10.25
CA LEU A 141 2.71 9.61 -9.41
C LEU A 141 2.85 10.65 -8.30
N CYS A 142 3.65 10.29 -7.28
CA CYS A 142 3.97 11.16 -6.15
C CYS A 142 2.74 11.63 -5.37
N THR A 143 1.68 10.81 -5.29
CA THR A 143 0.52 11.15 -4.46
C THR A 143 0.91 11.06 -2.98
N GLY A 144 1.07 12.21 -2.34
CA GLY A 144 1.51 12.28 -0.94
C GLY A 144 2.98 12.00 -0.71
N SER A 145 3.82 12.11 -1.75
CA SER A 145 5.28 12.08 -1.68
C SER A 145 5.85 13.29 -2.41
N ARG A 146 7.07 13.71 -2.05
CA ARG A 146 7.71 14.91 -2.63
C ARG A 146 6.78 16.12 -2.54
N ASP A 147 6.01 16.19 -1.46
CA ASP A 147 5.00 17.22 -1.24
C ASP A 147 5.15 17.81 0.16
N LYS A 148 5.74 19.01 0.23
CA LYS A 148 5.99 19.72 1.49
C LYS A 148 4.69 20.14 2.18
N SER A 149 3.64 20.48 1.43
CA SER A 149 2.36 20.92 2.03
C SER A 149 1.66 19.80 2.81
N LEU A 150 1.94 18.54 2.45
CA LEU A 150 1.38 17.35 3.09
C LEU A 150 2.28 16.76 4.18
N GLY A 151 3.38 17.45 4.53
CA GLY A 151 4.33 16.98 5.53
C GLY A 151 5.14 15.74 5.10
N ASN A 152 5.16 15.42 3.79
CA ASN A 152 6.00 14.33 3.25
C ASN A 152 6.85 14.81 2.07
N PRO A 153 7.96 15.54 2.34
CA PRO A 153 8.84 16.03 1.30
C PRO A 153 9.68 14.92 0.64
N MET A 154 9.70 13.71 1.22
CA MET A 154 10.54 12.62 0.74
C MET A 154 9.97 11.92 -0.49
N CYS A 155 10.85 11.31 -1.27
CA CYS A 155 10.46 10.33 -2.28
C CYS A 155 10.20 8.98 -1.61
N SER A 156 9.07 8.36 -1.93
CA SER A 156 8.75 7.02 -1.40
C SER A 156 9.42 5.86 -2.17
N ARG A 157 10.34 6.17 -3.10
CA ARG A 157 11.23 5.26 -3.86
C ARG A 157 10.56 4.21 -4.77
N VAL A 158 9.42 3.65 -4.38
CA VAL A 158 8.78 2.50 -5.05
C VAL A 158 7.65 2.89 -6.01
N CYS A 159 7.09 4.10 -5.88
CA CYS A 159 5.87 4.49 -6.58
C CYS A 159 5.99 4.61 -8.10
N CYS A 160 7.18 4.93 -8.62
CA CYS A 160 7.41 4.89 -10.06
C CYS A 160 7.31 3.45 -10.57
N MET A 161 8.03 2.53 -9.91
CA MET A 161 8.18 1.16 -10.40
C MET A 161 6.92 0.32 -10.25
N TYR A 162 6.19 0.43 -9.12
CA TYR A 162 4.93 -0.29 -9.02
C TYR A 162 3.91 0.23 -10.04
N SER A 163 3.92 1.53 -10.38
CA SER A 163 2.94 2.08 -11.34
C SER A 163 3.23 1.63 -12.75
N ILE A 164 4.51 1.62 -13.15
CA ILE A 164 4.95 1.05 -14.44
C ILE A 164 4.58 -0.43 -14.51
N LYS A 165 4.79 -1.19 -13.43
CA LYS A 165 4.38 -2.59 -13.33
C LYS A 165 2.86 -2.75 -13.46
N GLN A 166 2.09 -1.94 -12.74
CA GLN A 166 0.63 -1.97 -12.78
C GLN A 166 0.09 -1.64 -14.17
N ALA A 167 0.66 -0.65 -14.85
CA ALA A 167 0.30 -0.29 -16.22
C ALA A 167 0.54 -1.45 -17.19
N LEU A 168 1.70 -2.13 -17.11
CA LEU A 168 1.98 -3.31 -17.91
C LEU A 168 0.97 -4.45 -17.66
N LEU A 169 0.67 -4.74 -16.40
CA LEU A 169 -0.29 -5.78 -16.02
C LEU A 169 -1.71 -5.40 -16.47
N TYR A 170 -2.08 -4.13 -16.41
CA TYR A 170 -3.34 -3.61 -16.93
C TYR A 170 -3.44 -3.80 -18.45
N SER A 171 -2.43 -3.42 -19.23
CA SER A 171 -2.43 -3.62 -20.69
C SER A 171 -2.53 -5.10 -21.08
N SER A 172 -2.11 -6.01 -20.20
CA SER A 172 -2.30 -7.45 -20.38
C SER A 172 -3.71 -7.93 -19.98
N ALA A 173 -4.34 -7.27 -19.01
CA ALA A 173 -5.67 -7.61 -18.51
C ALA A 173 -6.81 -7.03 -19.36
N VAL A 174 -6.59 -5.87 -19.97
CA VAL A 174 -7.55 -5.16 -20.83
C VAL A 174 -6.91 -4.95 -22.20
N PRO A 175 -7.19 -5.84 -23.17
CA PRO A 175 -6.71 -5.67 -24.53
C PRO A 175 -7.18 -4.33 -25.11
N PHE A 176 -6.28 -3.60 -25.77
CA PHE A 176 -6.50 -2.25 -26.31
C PHE A 176 -6.76 -1.14 -25.28
N GLY A 177 -6.60 -1.42 -23.97
CA GLY A 177 -6.69 -0.41 -22.94
C GLY A 177 -5.53 0.59 -23.02
N GLU A 178 -5.84 1.88 -22.90
CA GLU A 178 -4.87 2.97 -22.86
C GLU A 178 -4.41 3.21 -21.41
N ALA A 179 -3.11 3.14 -21.18
CA ALA A 179 -2.48 3.45 -19.90
C ALA A 179 -1.69 4.74 -20.01
N THR A 180 -1.93 5.71 -19.12
CA THR A 180 -1.17 6.95 -19.05
C THR A 180 -0.57 7.14 -17.66
N ILE A 181 0.72 7.46 -17.57
CA ILE A 181 1.41 7.74 -16.30
C ILE A 181 1.82 9.21 -16.27
N TYR A 182 1.27 9.96 -15.31
CA TYR A 182 1.63 11.34 -15.02
C TYR A 182 2.73 11.42 -13.98
N TYR A 183 3.86 12.03 -14.32
CA TYR A 183 5.07 12.01 -13.49
C TYR A 183 5.84 13.35 -13.51
N MET A 184 6.65 13.58 -12.47
CA MET A 184 7.67 14.63 -12.47
C MET A 184 9.01 14.11 -12.99
N ASP A 185 9.50 13.03 -12.35
CA ASP A 185 10.70 12.29 -12.74
C ASP A 185 10.43 10.80 -12.57
N ILE A 186 10.88 9.98 -13.53
CA ILE A 186 10.90 8.52 -13.37
C ILE A 186 12.15 8.14 -12.59
N ARG A 187 11.96 7.44 -11.47
CA ARG A 187 13.06 6.97 -10.60
C ARG A 187 13.24 5.46 -10.71
N ALA A 188 13.83 5.03 -11.81
CA ALA A 188 14.13 3.64 -12.13
C ALA A 188 15.59 3.27 -11.77
N PHE A 189 15.95 3.39 -10.48
CA PHE A 189 17.36 3.33 -10.04
C PHE A 189 17.90 1.92 -9.74
N GLY A 190 17.03 0.90 -9.65
CA GLY A 190 17.42 -0.48 -9.37
C GLY A 190 17.98 -1.21 -10.60
N LYS A 191 18.65 -2.34 -10.38
CA LYS A 191 19.15 -3.17 -11.49
C LYS A 191 17.98 -3.66 -12.35
N GLY A 192 18.01 -3.38 -13.66
CA GLY A 192 16.95 -3.77 -14.58
C GLY A 192 15.75 -2.84 -14.62
N PHE A 193 15.73 -1.77 -13.80
CA PHE A 193 14.55 -0.90 -13.69
C PHE A 193 14.42 0.03 -14.89
N GLU A 194 15.54 0.56 -15.38
CA GLU A 194 15.58 1.43 -16.57
C GLU A 194 15.18 0.63 -17.81
N GLU A 195 15.69 -0.59 -17.95
CA GLU A 195 15.31 -1.52 -19.02
C GLU A 195 13.82 -1.86 -18.96
N PHE A 196 13.29 -2.08 -17.74
CA PHE A 196 11.85 -2.32 -17.54
C PHE A 196 11.00 -1.09 -17.93
N PHE A 197 11.42 0.11 -17.53
CA PHE A 197 10.76 1.35 -17.92
C PHE A 197 10.73 1.53 -19.45
N ASN A 198 11.87 1.37 -20.11
CA ASN A 198 11.98 1.50 -21.56
C ASN A 198 11.12 0.47 -22.30
N MET A 199 11.14 -0.80 -21.85
CA MET A 199 10.29 -1.85 -22.39
C MET A 199 8.79 -1.51 -22.28
N VAL A 200 8.34 -1.04 -21.10
CA VAL A 200 6.91 -0.71 -20.90
C VAL A 200 6.49 0.50 -21.75
N ARG A 201 7.38 1.48 -21.92
CA ARG A 201 7.16 2.61 -22.84
C ARG A 201 7.04 2.13 -24.30
N GLU A 202 7.91 1.23 -24.74
CA GLU A 202 7.86 0.65 -26.10
C GLU A 202 6.60 -0.19 -26.36
N LEU A 203 6.01 -0.77 -25.31
CA LEU A 203 4.74 -1.50 -25.38
C LEU A 203 3.50 -0.59 -25.47
N GLY A 204 3.68 0.73 -25.49
CA GLY A 204 2.61 1.70 -25.75
C GLY A 204 1.96 2.31 -24.50
N VAL A 205 2.57 2.18 -23.32
CA VAL A 205 2.16 2.96 -22.15
C VAL A 205 2.60 4.42 -22.33
N ASN A 206 1.66 5.34 -22.21
CA ASN A 206 1.92 6.78 -22.35
C ASN A 206 2.54 7.35 -21.06
N PHE A 207 3.52 8.23 -21.22
CA PHE A 207 4.18 8.93 -20.13
C PHE A 207 4.06 10.43 -20.37
N VAL A 208 3.41 11.14 -19.46
CA VAL A 208 3.21 12.59 -19.54
C VAL A 208 3.95 13.25 -18.40
N ARG A 209 4.89 14.14 -18.72
CA ARG A 209 5.72 14.81 -17.74
C ARG A 209 5.02 16.05 -17.21
N GLY A 210 4.29 15.89 -16.12
CA GLY A 210 3.59 16.98 -15.45
C GLY A 210 3.12 16.57 -14.05
N LYS A 211 3.13 17.52 -13.10
CA LYS A 211 2.52 17.31 -11.78
C LYS A 211 1.04 17.63 -11.90
N VAL A 212 0.18 16.63 -11.74
CA VAL A 212 -1.29 16.81 -11.76
C VAL A 212 -1.69 17.86 -10.74
N ALA A 213 -2.40 18.89 -11.21
CA ALA A 213 -2.86 20.00 -10.40
C ALA A 213 -4.09 19.61 -9.58
N ARG A 214 -5.09 19.04 -10.25
CA ARG A 214 -6.32 18.53 -9.62
C ARG A 214 -7.01 17.49 -10.50
N ILE A 215 -7.94 16.74 -9.90
CA ILE A 215 -8.81 15.79 -10.58
C ILE A 215 -10.26 16.19 -10.31
N GLU A 216 -11.00 16.43 -11.38
CA GLU A 216 -12.42 16.77 -11.32
C GLU A 216 -13.28 15.55 -11.71
N SER A 217 -14.57 15.60 -11.43
CA SER A 217 -15.52 14.60 -11.94
C SER A 217 -16.47 15.23 -12.94
N ARG A 218 -16.49 14.71 -14.17
CA ARG A 218 -17.44 15.12 -15.22
C ARG A 218 -18.20 13.89 -15.71
N ASN A 219 -19.53 13.95 -15.68
CA ASN A 219 -20.40 12.84 -16.09
C ASN A 219 -20.09 11.48 -15.41
N GLY A 220 -19.54 11.48 -14.19
CA GLY A 220 -19.14 10.29 -13.45
C GLY A 220 -17.72 9.78 -13.75
N ASN A 221 -17.03 10.33 -14.75
CA ASN A 221 -15.65 10.00 -15.09
C ASN A 221 -14.67 11.02 -14.47
N PRO A 222 -13.51 10.58 -13.97
CA PRO A 222 -12.45 11.48 -13.53
C PRO A 222 -11.78 12.21 -14.70
N VAL A 223 -11.53 13.50 -14.53
CA VAL A 223 -10.82 14.37 -15.48
C VAL A 223 -9.55 14.88 -14.83
N VAL A 224 -8.40 14.53 -15.40
CA VAL A 224 -7.08 14.90 -14.90
C VAL A 224 -6.66 16.23 -15.53
N ILE A 225 -6.38 17.22 -14.69
CA ILE A 225 -5.90 18.54 -15.11
C ILE A 225 -4.43 18.66 -14.76
N VAL A 226 -3.58 18.86 -15.78
CA VAL A 226 -2.13 18.87 -15.64
C VAL A 226 -1.50 19.85 -16.61
N GLU A 227 -0.41 20.48 -16.19
CA GLU A 227 0.48 21.22 -17.09
C GLU A 227 1.55 20.25 -17.60
N ASP A 228 1.58 20.02 -18.91
CA ASP A 228 2.66 19.28 -19.54
C ASP A 228 3.90 20.18 -19.59
N THR A 229 4.95 19.76 -18.89
CA THR A 229 6.18 20.55 -18.77
C THR A 229 7.05 20.49 -20.01
N GLU A 230 6.76 19.61 -20.97
CA GLU A 230 7.49 19.51 -22.24
C GLU A 230 6.90 20.46 -23.29
N THR A 231 5.58 20.63 -23.33
CA THR A 231 4.91 21.53 -24.28
C THR A 231 4.56 22.89 -23.68
N GLY A 232 4.36 22.98 -22.36
CA GLY A 232 3.83 24.15 -21.66
C GLY A 232 2.31 24.28 -21.74
N ASP A 233 1.62 23.29 -22.31
CA ASP A 233 0.16 23.30 -22.45
C ASP A 233 -0.53 22.74 -21.21
N ILE A 234 -1.70 23.33 -20.89
CA ILE A 234 -2.60 22.76 -19.89
C ILE A 234 -3.49 21.73 -20.59
N MET A 235 -3.40 20.49 -20.13
CA MET A 235 -4.19 19.37 -20.61
C MET A 235 -5.33 19.07 -19.64
N GLU A 236 -6.51 18.77 -20.20
CA GLU A 236 -7.64 18.22 -19.48
C GLU A 236 -8.08 16.92 -20.15
N GLU A 237 -7.73 15.79 -19.54
CA GLU A 237 -7.97 14.46 -20.11
C GLU A 237 -8.96 13.67 -19.24
N GLU A 238 -10.03 13.16 -19.87
CA GLU A 238 -11.03 12.30 -19.22
C GLU A 238 -10.58 10.83 -19.22
N TYR A 239 -10.71 10.15 -18.09
CA TYR A 239 -10.37 8.75 -17.92
C TYR A 239 -11.55 7.94 -17.37
N ASP A 240 -11.58 6.64 -17.63
CA ASP A 240 -12.58 5.75 -17.03
C ASP A 240 -12.26 5.44 -15.57
N MET A 241 -10.97 5.48 -15.21
CA MET A 241 -10.44 5.24 -13.88
C MET A 241 -9.09 5.95 -13.69
N VAL A 242 -8.84 6.46 -12.49
CA VAL A 242 -7.55 7.05 -12.10
C VAL A 242 -6.98 6.31 -10.90
N VAL A 243 -5.69 6.03 -10.93
CA VAL A 243 -4.93 5.37 -9.88
C VAL A 243 -3.95 6.33 -9.23
N LEU A 244 -4.21 6.64 -7.96
CA LEU A 244 -3.35 7.45 -7.13
C LEU A 244 -2.17 6.61 -6.61
N SER A 245 -0.98 6.96 -7.06
CA SER A 245 0.25 6.27 -6.65
C SER A 245 0.72 6.84 -5.31
N VAL A 246 0.09 6.33 -4.25
CA VAL A 246 0.31 6.77 -2.88
C VAL A 246 1.72 6.48 -2.37
N GLY A 247 2.23 7.43 -1.59
CA GLY A 247 3.50 7.35 -0.88
C GLY A 247 3.48 6.43 0.34
N LEU A 248 4.68 6.21 0.87
CA LEU A 248 4.94 5.56 2.15
C LEU A 248 5.24 6.62 3.22
N LEU A 249 4.71 6.39 4.41
CA LEU A 249 4.92 7.15 5.65
C LEU A 249 5.55 6.23 6.70
N SER A 250 6.17 6.83 7.71
CA SER A 250 6.79 6.10 8.81
C SER A 250 5.77 5.40 9.71
N ASN A 251 6.20 4.33 10.40
CA ASN A 251 5.42 3.61 11.40
C ASN A 251 6.14 3.61 12.77
N PRO A 252 6.13 4.74 13.52
CA PRO A 252 7.01 4.93 14.67
C PRO A 252 6.49 4.32 15.98
N GLU A 253 5.32 3.67 16.00
CA GLU A 253 4.67 3.24 17.25
C GLU A 253 5.55 2.31 18.09
N CYS A 254 6.11 1.26 17.47
CA CYS A 254 7.00 0.33 18.17
C CYS A 254 8.33 0.96 18.58
N ALA A 255 8.85 1.90 17.78
CA ALA A 255 10.08 2.62 18.13
C ALA A 255 9.89 3.45 19.40
N LYS A 256 8.75 4.15 19.53
CA LYS A 256 8.38 4.91 20.73
C LYS A 256 8.27 4.02 21.97
N ILE A 257 7.65 2.84 21.84
CA ILE A 257 7.51 1.88 22.96
C ILE A 257 8.89 1.40 23.44
N LEU A 258 9.83 1.20 22.53
CA LEU A 258 11.17 0.68 22.82
C LEU A 258 12.21 1.76 23.14
N GLY A 259 11.84 3.05 23.12
CA GLY A 259 12.77 4.17 23.34
C GLY A 259 13.79 4.35 22.21
N VAL A 260 13.47 3.89 21.01
CA VAL A 260 14.32 4.02 19.82
C VAL A 260 14.09 5.37 19.14
N ASP A 261 15.17 6.04 18.79
CA ASP A 261 15.14 7.34 18.12
C ASP A 261 14.58 7.23 16.70
N VAL A 262 13.87 8.28 16.27
CA VAL A 262 13.39 8.44 14.91
C VAL A 262 14.07 9.63 14.22
N ASP A 263 14.15 9.60 12.89
CA ASP A 263 14.66 10.68 12.07
C ASP A 263 13.64 11.83 11.93
N ASP A 264 14.03 12.89 11.20
CA ASP A 264 13.18 14.07 10.97
C ASP A 264 11.87 13.76 10.22
N TYR A 265 11.76 12.56 9.63
CA TYR A 265 10.61 12.06 8.89
C TYR A 265 9.84 10.96 9.63
N GLY A 266 10.25 10.66 10.87
CA GLY A 266 9.65 9.69 11.77
C GLY A 266 10.02 8.23 11.51
N PHE A 267 10.92 7.94 10.57
CA PHE A 267 11.45 6.59 10.39
C PHE A 267 12.47 6.27 11.48
N VAL A 268 12.70 4.99 11.76
CA VAL A 268 13.68 4.59 12.77
C VAL A 268 15.07 5.05 12.36
N LYS A 269 15.74 5.79 13.24
CA LYS A 269 17.05 6.37 12.97
C LYS A 269 18.15 5.31 13.07
N GLN A 270 18.91 5.16 11.99
CA GLN A 270 20.10 4.32 11.94
C GLN A 270 21.30 5.11 12.46
N THR A 271 21.93 4.66 13.54
CA THR A 271 23.07 5.39 14.15
C THR A 271 24.31 5.36 13.27
N GLU A 272 24.50 4.26 12.54
CA GLU A 272 25.64 4.00 11.68
C GLU A 272 25.20 3.60 10.26
N GLU A 273 24.43 4.45 9.58
CA GLU A 273 23.81 4.12 8.28
C GLU A 273 24.77 3.50 7.24
N ASN A 274 26.01 4.01 7.16
CA ASN A 274 26.99 3.56 6.15
C ASN A 274 27.77 2.29 6.53
N SER A 275 28.07 2.09 7.83
CA SER A 275 28.87 0.95 8.31
C SER A 275 28.00 -0.18 8.80
N ASN A 276 26.91 0.14 9.49
CA ASN A 276 26.00 -0.82 10.09
C ASN A 276 24.55 -0.30 10.09
N PRO A 277 23.83 -0.46 8.96
CA PRO A 277 22.46 0.03 8.82
C PRO A 277 21.47 -0.67 9.76
N ALA A 278 21.85 -1.75 10.43
CA ALA A 278 20.93 -2.43 11.35
C ALA A 278 20.87 -1.77 12.74
N LEU A 279 21.82 -0.91 13.10
CA LEU A 279 21.95 -0.39 14.46
C LEU A 279 20.99 0.74 14.75
N THR A 280 20.44 0.71 15.97
CA THR A 280 19.68 1.80 16.56
C THR A 280 20.50 2.50 17.66
N ASN A 281 19.91 3.46 18.36
CA ASN A 281 20.49 4.08 19.55
C ASN A 281 20.42 3.19 20.81
N VAL A 282 19.61 2.13 20.79
CA VAL A 282 19.43 1.23 21.93
C VAL A 282 20.18 -0.07 21.67
N GLU A 283 21.09 -0.41 22.58
CA GLU A 283 21.87 -1.65 22.50
C GLU A 283 20.96 -2.89 22.54
N GLY A 284 21.24 -3.87 21.68
CA GLY A 284 20.41 -5.07 21.53
C GLY A 284 19.13 -4.87 20.71
N ILE A 285 18.80 -3.65 20.29
CA ILE A 285 17.70 -3.37 19.37
C ILE A 285 18.23 -3.00 18.00
N PHE A 286 17.82 -3.81 17.01
CA PHE A 286 18.18 -3.65 15.61
C PHE A 286 16.95 -3.25 14.80
N VAL A 287 17.15 -2.77 13.57
CA VAL A 287 16.07 -2.39 12.67
C VAL A 287 16.32 -2.90 11.25
N ALA A 288 15.25 -3.21 10.53
CA ALA A 288 15.32 -3.61 9.14
C ALA A 288 14.08 -3.20 8.33
N GLY A 289 14.26 -3.13 7.02
CA GLY A 289 13.19 -2.97 6.07
C GLY A 289 12.63 -1.56 6.08
N THR A 290 11.38 -1.43 5.65
CA THR A 290 10.74 -0.12 5.46
C THR A 290 10.50 0.69 6.74
N ALA A 291 10.83 0.14 7.91
CA ALA A 291 10.87 0.86 9.17
C ALA A 291 11.96 1.96 9.19
N THR A 292 13.07 1.79 8.44
CA THR A 292 14.18 2.77 8.38
C THR A 292 14.00 3.83 7.31
N CYS A 293 13.37 3.48 6.19
CA CYS A 293 13.02 4.40 5.10
C CYS A 293 12.21 3.66 4.02
N PRO A 294 11.51 4.38 3.10
CA PRO A 294 10.88 3.76 1.95
C PRO A 294 11.89 2.96 1.10
N LYS A 295 11.55 1.72 0.73
CA LYS A 295 12.42 0.85 -0.07
C LYS A 295 11.63 -0.27 -0.72
N ASP A 296 12.23 -0.89 -1.73
CA ASP A 296 11.64 -2.03 -2.42
C ASP A 296 11.95 -3.35 -1.70
N ILE A 297 11.43 -4.45 -2.27
CA ILE A 297 11.55 -5.79 -1.68
C ILE A 297 13.01 -6.27 -1.66
N PRO A 298 13.79 -6.19 -2.76
CA PRO A 298 15.21 -6.57 -2.73
C PRO A 298 16.02 -5.86 -1.65
N ASP A 299 15.90 -4.53 -1.54
CA ASP A 299 16.61 -3.75 -0.52
C ASP A 299 16.16 -4.17 0.90
N THR A 300 14.86 -4.39 1.09
CA THR A 300 14.30 -4.86 2.37
C THR A 300 14.86 -6.22 2.78
N ILE A 301 15.00 -7.16 1.84
CA ILE A 301 15.55 -8.50 2.11
C ILE A 301 17.04 -8.42 2.47
N ALA A 302 17.80 -7.58 1.76
CA ALA A 302 19.21 -7.36 2.04
C ALA A 302 19.41 -6.78 3.45
N GLU A 303 18.64 -5.76 3.81
CA GLU A 303 18.69 -5.12 5.13
C GLU A 303 18.23 -6.07 6.24
N ALA A 304 17.19 -6.88 6.02
CA ALA A 304 16.76 -7.91 6.97
C ALA A 304 17.86 -8.95 7.23
N SER A 305 18.59 -9.36 6.18
CA SER A 305 19.72 -10.28 6.32
C SER A 305 20.88 -9.65 7.11
N ALA A 306 21.16 -8.37 6.87
CA ALA A 306 22.16 -7.61 7.63
C ALA A 306 21.77 -7.50 9.11
N ALA A 307 20.52 -7.14 9.42
CA ALA A 307 20.03 -7.05 10.79
C ALA A 307 20.05 -8.40 11.51
N ALA A 308 19.70 -9.49 10.83
CA ALA A 308 19.81 -10.83 11.40
C ALA A 308 21.27 -11.18 11.74
N ALA A 309 22.23 -10.86 10.86
CA ALA A 309 23.65 -11.11 11.09
C ALA A 309 24.19 -10.32 12.30
N GLN A 310 23.83 -9.05 12.41
CA GLN A 310 24.23 -8.17 13.53
C GLN A 310 23.61 -8.61 14.85
N CYS A 311 22.33 -8.96 14.83
CA CYS A 311 21.64 -9.51 15.98
C CYS A 311 22.29 -10.83 16.47
N MET A 312 22.65 -11.73 15.55
CA MET A 312 23.37 -12.97 15.92
C MET A 312 24.75 -12.70 16.52
N ALA A 313 25.50 -11.76 15.96
CA ALA A 313 26.81 -11.37 16.48
C ALA A 313 26.69 -10.83 17.92
N TYR A 314 25.73 -9.95 18.15
CA TYR A 314 25.42 -9.40 19.46
C TYR A 314 25.01 -10.48 20.46
N ILE A 315 24.10 -11.38 20.09
CA ILE A 315 23.67 -12.48 20.97
C ILE A 315 24.85 -13.37 21.36
N LYS A 316 25.78 -13.62 20.44
CA LYS A 316 26.98 -14.42 20.72
C LYS A 316 27.88 -13.70 21.71
N GLU A 317 28.10 -12.40 21.56
CA GLU A 317 28.91 -11.61 22.47
C GLU A 317 28.33 -11.59 23.89
N VAL A 318 27.01 -11.37 24.01
CA VAL A 318 26.33 -11.30 25.31
C VAL A 318 26.25 -12.65 26.01
N LYS A 319 26.18 -13.76 25.26
CA LYS A 319 26.11 -15.12 25.83
C LYS A 319 27.47 -15.69 26.24
N GLY A 320 28.58 -15.17 25.72
CA GLY A 320 29.92 -15.75 25.84
C GLY A 320 30.13 -16.98 24.96
#